data_AF-A0A6V7KF10-F1
#
_entry.id   AF-A0A6V7KF10-F1
#
_cell.length_a   1.000
_cell.length_b   1.000
_cell.length_c   1.000
_cell.angle_alpha   90.00
_cell.angle_beta   90.00
_cell.angle_gamma   90.00
#
_symmetry.space_group_name_H-M   'P 1'
#
loop_
_entity.id
_entity.type
_entity.pdbx_description
1 polymer ?
#
loop_
_entity_poly.entity_id
_entity_poly.type
_entity_poly.pdbx_seq_one_letter_code
_entity_poly.pdbx_strand_id
1 'polypeptide(L)'
;GRLEDWKTVFDVNVLGLCLTTREGVKMMKEGGREGLIIHVNSLAGERIPAVPGFSVYPASKRAVTALAQSLRHELVGSKIRVT
;
A
#
# COMPACT_ATOMS: atom_id res chain seq x y z
N GLY A 1 -10.87 9.07 18.65
CA GLY A 1 -9.70 8.16 18.74
C GLY A 1 -8.51 8.95 19.20
N ARG A 2 -7.51 8.32 19.84
CA ARG A 2 -6.29 9.04 20.22
C ARG A 2 -5.42 9.23 18.99
N LEU A 3 -4.68 10.33 18.92
CA LEU A 3 -3.80 10.64 17.80
C LEU A 3 -2.79 9.51 17.53
N GLU A 4 -2.23 8.91 18.58
CA GLU A 4 -1.25 7.83 18.45
C GLU A 4 -1.85 6.55 17.83
N ASP A 5 -3.12 6.26 18.10
CA ASP A 5 -3.81 5.13 17.46
C ASP A 5 -3.95 5.37 15.95
N TRP A 6 -4.24 6.61 15.55
CA TRP A 6 -4.36 7.00 14.13
C TRP A 6 -3.01 6.97 13.41
N LYS A 7 -1.95 7.49 14.05
CA LYS A 7 -0.59 7.41 13.52
C LYS A 7 -0.18 5.96 13.31
N THR A 8 -0.39 5.10 14.30
CA THR A 8 -0.08 3.67 14.20
C THR A 8 -0.75 3.03 12.97
N VAL A 9 -2.01 3.36 12.69
CA VAL A 9 -2.70 2.83 11.50
C VAL A 9 -2.04 3.28 10.20
N PHE A 10 -1.65 4.55 10.09
CA PHE A 10 -0.99 5.08 8.88
C PHE A 10 0.46 4.60 8.75
N ASP A 11 1.20 4.56 9.85
CA ASP A 11 2.58 4.11 9.89
C ASP A 11 2.66 2.66 9.41
N VAL A 12 1.74 1.79 9.84
CA VAL A 12 1.71 0.39 9.40
C VAL A 12 1.16 0.25 7.98
N ASN A 13 -0.04 0.77 7.71
CA ASN A 13 -0.75 0.47 6.46
C ASN A 13 -0.25 1.25 5.24
N VAL A 14 0.40 2.40 5.46
CA VAL A 14 0.80 3.32 4.39
C VAL A 14 2.32 3.43 4.35
N LEU A 15 2.95 3.96 5.40
CA LEU A 15 4.41 4.17 5.39
C LEU A 15 5.18 2.85 5.39
N GLY A 16 4.75 1.88 6.19
CA GLY A 16 5.30 0.54 6.23
C GLY A 16 5.19 -0.16 4.88
N LEU A 17 4.01 -0.07 4.25
CA LEU A 17 3.81 -0.57 2.89
C LEU A 17 4.79 0.07 1.88
N CYS A 18 4.93 1.39 1.90
CA CYS A 18 5.89 2.11 1.04
C CYS A 18 7.32 1.64 1.27
N LEU A 19 7.75 1.52 2.53
CA LEU A 19 9.10 1.09 2.90
C LEU A 19 9.39 -0.34 2.41
N THR A 20 8.51 -1.29 2.73
CA THR A 20 8.64 -2.68 2.29
C THR A 20 8.66 -2.78 0.78
N THR A 21 7.80 -2.01 0.10
CA THR A 21 7.71 -2.03 -1.35
C THR A 21 8.97 -1.45 -2.01
N ARG A 22 9.52 -0.35 -1.48
CA ARG A 22 10.77 0.24 -1.96
C ARG A 22 11.92 -0.75 -1.91
N GLU A 23 12.12 -1.41 -0.76
CA GLU A 23 13.20 -2.39 -0.60
C GLU A 23 12.95 -3.64 -1.47
N GLY A 24 11.70 -4.11 -1.57
CA GLY A 24 11.35 -5.21 -2.46
C GLY A 24 11.65 -4.91 -3.94
N VAL A 25 11.28 -3.72 -4.41
CA VAL A 25 11.61 -3.26 -5.78
C VAL A 25 13.11 -3.22 -6.00
N LYS A 26 13.87 -2.69 -5.04
CA LYS A 26 15.34 -2.64 -5.12
C LYS A 26 15.93 -4.05 -5.29
N MET A 27 15.54 -4.99 -4.43
CA MET A 27 15.98 -6.39 -4.52
C MET A 27 15.59 -7.05 -5.84
N MET A 28 14.38 -6.81 -6.35
CA MET A 28 13.93 -7.37 -7.63
C MET A 28 14.74 -6.81 -8.81
N LYS A 29 15.03 -5.50 -8.81
CA LYS A 29 15.87 -4.85 -9.83
C LYS A 29 17.29 -5.41 -9.82
N GLU A 30 17.90 -5.53 -8.64
CA GLU A 30 19.25 -6.10 -8.49
C GLU A 30 19.30 -7.57 -8.93
N GLY A 31 18.25 -8.34 -8.67
CA GLY A 31 18.16 -9.74 -9.08
C GLY A 31 17.94 -9.96 -10.59
N GLY A 32 17.59 -8.93 -11.36
CA GLY A 32 17.43 -8.98 -12.83
C GLY A 32 16.30 -9.86 -13.36
N ARG A 33 15.46 -10.42 -12.47
CA ARG A 33 14.36 -11.35 -12.79
C ARG A 33 13.01 -10.65 -12.79
N GLU A 34 12.01 -11.30 -13.37
CA GLU A 34 10.62 -10.83 -13.28
C GLU A 34 10.16 -10.82 -11.82
N GLY A 35 9.40 -9.78 -11.46
CA GLY A 35 8.90 -9.56 -10.12
C GLY A 35 7.39 -9.33 -10.10
N LEU A 36 6.73 -9.78 -9.04
CA LEU A 36 5.34 -9.47 -8.76
C LEU A 36 5.22 -8.95 -7.32
N ILE A 37 4.66 -7.76 -7.17
CA ILE A 37 4.29 -7.16 -5.90
C ILE A 37 2.77 -7.22 -5.77
N ILE A 38 2.29 -7.69 -4.62
CA ILE A 38 0.86 -7.80 -4.30
C ILE A 38 0.58 -6.93 -3.09
N HIS A 39 -0.23 -5.90 -3.25
CA HIS A 39 -0.70 -5.06 -2.16
C HIS A 39 -2.06 -5.53 -1.67
N VAL A 40 -2.13 -5.97 -0.41
CA VAL A 40 -3.39 -6.46 0.17
C VAL A 40 -4.25 -5.29 0.67
N ASN A 41 -5.32 -5.04 -0.08
CA ASN A 41 -6.30 -4.00 0.25
C ASN A 41 -7.50 -4.56 1.02
N SER A 42 -8.53 -3.74 1.19
CA SER A 42 -9.79 -4.07 1.86
C SER A 42 -10.95 -3.46 1.08
N LEU A 43 -12.13 -4.08 1.16
CA LEU A 43 -13.38 -3.47 0.68
C LEU A 43 -13.61 -2.08 1.32
N ALA A 44 -13.13 -1.89 2.55
CA ALA A 44 -13.19 -0.60 3.24
C ALA A 44 -12.43 0.54 2.54
N GLY A 45 -11.43 0.21 1.70
CA GLY A 45 -10.72 1.20 0.89
C GLY A 45 -11.52 1.70 -0.31
N GLU A 46 -12.58 0.98 -0.69
CA GLU A 46 -13.47 1.33 -1.80
C GLU A 46 -14.84 1.83 -1.31
N ARG A 47 -15.39 1.19 -0.26
CA ARG A 47 -16.69 1.53 0.33
C ARG A 47 -16.52 1.70 1.83
N ILE A 48 -16.84 2.90 2.34
CA ILE A 48 -16.72 3.20 3.77
C ILE A 48 -17.81 2.44 4.54
N PRO A 49 -17.44 1.52 5.46
CA PRO A 49 -18.44 0.80 6.24
C PRO A 49 -19.23 1.74 7.14
N ALA A 50 -20.57 1.61 7.15
CA ALA A 50 -21.47 2.37 8.02
C ALA A 50 -21.53 1.78 9.44
N VAL A 51 -20.38 1.42 9.99
CA VAL A 51 -20.24 0.78 11.31
C VAL A 51 -19.27 1.60 12.16
N PRO A 52 -19.61 1.94 13.42
CA PRO A 52 -18.69 2.62 14.32
C PRO A 52 -17.38 1.85 14.52
N GLY A 53 -16.27 2.57 14.70
CA GLY A 53 -14.97 1.98 15.03
C GLY A 53 -13.98 1.85 13.87
N PHE A 54 -14.42 1.97 12.61
CA PHE A 54 -13.50 1.93 11.46
C PHE A 54 -12.54 3.12 11.39
N SER A 55 -12.92 4.28 11.94
CA SER A 55 -11.99 5.41 12.16
C SER A 55 -11.21 5.76 10.88
N VAL A 56 -9.89 5.90 10.96
CA VAL A 56 -8.99 6.23 9.84
C VAL A 56 -8.60 5.03 8.96
N TYR A 57 -9.02 3.80 9.30
CA TYR A 57 -8.64 2.60 8.56
C TYR A 57 -9.10 2.62 7.09
N PRO A 58 -10.35 2.97 6.75
CA PRO A 58 -10.77 3.11 5.35
C PRO A 58 -9.89 4.06 4.54
N ALA A 59 -9.51 5.20 5.11
CA ALA A 59 -8.61 6.17 4.46
C ALA A 59 -7.23 5.54 4.18
N SER A 60 -6.67 4.80 5.15
CA SER A 60 -5.40 4.09 4.96
C SER A 60 -5.47 3.05 3.85
N LYS A 61 -6.62 2.37 3.68
CA LYS A 61 -6.84 1.37 2.63
C LYS A 61 -7.15 1.99 1.25
N ARG A 62 -7.80 3.16 1.22
CA ARG A 62 -7.88 3.96 -0.02
C ARG A 62 -6.48 4.40 -0.48
N ALA A 63 -5.61 4.79 0.46
CA ALA A 63 -4.22 5.14 0.15
C ALA A 63 -3.46 3.98 -0.50
N VAL A 64 -3.64 2.73 -0.03
CA VAL A 64 -3.05 1.54 -0.66
C VAL A 64 -3.41 1.43 -2.15
N THR A 65 -4.65 1.76 -2.53
CA THR A 65 -5.08 1.73 -3.95
C THR A 65 -4.30 2.75 -4.78
N ALA A 66 -4.20 3.99 -4.28
CA ALA A 66 -3.48 5.05 -4.94
C ALA A 66 -1.98 4.72 -5.06
N LEU A 67 -1.38 4.19 -3.99
CA LEU A 67 0.02 3.76 -3.99
C LEU A 67 0.30 2.66 -5.01
N ALA A 68 -0.58 1.66 -5.12
CA ALA A 68 -0.45 0.61 -6.13
C ALA A 68 -0.52 1.19 -7.56
N GLN A 69 -1.39 2.17 -7.81
CA GLN A 69 -1.48 2.85 -9.11
C GLN A 69 -0.23 3.68 -9.41
N SER A 70 0.20 4.53 -8.48
CA SER A 70 1.43 5.33 -8.61
C SER A 70 2.63 4.44 -8.88
N LEU A 71 2.78 3.34 -8.14
CA LEU A 71 3.90 2.43 -8.32
C LEU A 71 3.89 1.74 -9.69
N ARG A 72 2.71 1.38 -10.23
CA ARG A 72 2.62 0.87 -11.61
C ARG A 72 3.18 1.88 -12.61
N HIS A 73 2.88 3.16 -12.43
CA HIS A 73 3.42 4.22 -13.29
C HIS A 73 4.94 4.36 -13.14
N GLU A 74 5.47 4.30 -11.91
CA GLU A 74 6.91 4.37 -11.65
C GLU A 74 7.69 3.15 -12.19
N LEU A 75 7.03 2.00 -12.32
CA LEU A 75 7.64 0.74 -12.77
C LEU A 75 7.42 0.46 -14.26
N VAL A 76 6.85 1.39 -15.03
CA VAL A 76 6.72 1.26 -16.48
C VAL A 76 8.08 0.98 -17.11
N GLY A 77 8.14 -0.02 -18.00
CA GLY A 77 9.37 -0.46 -18.65
C GLY A 77 10.26 -1.38 -17.81
N SER A 78 9.95 -1.59 -16.53
CA SER A 78 10.59 -2.62 -15.72
C SER A 78 9.93 -4.00 -15.92
N LYS A 79 10.60 -5.06 -15.44
CA LYS A 79 10.05 -6.42 -15.38
C LYS A 79 9.23 -6.70 -14.12
N ILE A 80 8.83 -5.66 -13.39
CA ILE A 80 8.13 -5.77 -12.10
C ILE A 80 6.68 -5.33 -12.30
N ARG A 81 5.74 -6.21 -11.92
CA ARG A 81 4.30 -5.94 -11.95
C ARG A 81 3.77 -5.71 -10.54
N VAL A 82 2.69 -4.95 -10.44
CA VAL A 82 2.02 -4.63 -9.16
C VAL A 82 0.54 -4.92 -9.30
N THR A 83 -0.05 -5.63 -8.32
CA THR A 83 -1.48 -5.88 -8.22
C THR A 83 -2.07 -5.47 -6.88
#